data_AF-A0A3L6TC72-F1
#
_entry.id   AF-A0A3L6TC72-F1
#
_cell.length_a   1.000
_cell.length_b   1.000
_cell.length_c   1.000
_cell.angle_alpha   90.00
_cell.angle_beta   90.00
_cell.angle_gamma   90.00
#
_symmetry.space_group_name_H-M   'P 1'
#
loop_
_entity.id
_entity.type
_entity.pdbx_description
1 polymer ?
#
loop_
_entity_poly.entity_id
_entity_poly.type
_entity_poly.pdbx_seq_one_letter_code
_entity_poly.pdbx_strand_id
1 'polypeptide(L)'
;MHILHKCGGLPKVIRAAAGTRGEETFWRFLREDNFVSRLKDEPRLKDLFVWLLSYFHSCPDVLKPCIFYLPIFPLNHIIRRRRLVRRWIAEGYSRDSKESTAEKNGEMSFSKLVNLSMIQAPRTITETSAEHNCCKRMPLCQANGFFREYIVSQSMEDNLVFALEGHCDKNLQRTGRHLAIERSWDRDQNVYKSIDFARLRSLTVFGRWGSFFVSDKMRLLRCWIWRTCLQV
;
A
#
# COMPACT_ATOMS: atom_id res chain seq x y z
N MET A 1 -6.33 20.10 -7.45
CA MET A 1 -5.33 19.13 -7.97
C MET A 1 -5.31 17.77 -7.23
N HIS A 2 -6.40 17.35 -6.57
CA HIS A 2 -6.43 16.06 -5.82
C HIS A 2 -6.90 14.85 -6.67
N ILE A 3 -7.64 15.13 -7.78
CA ILE A 3 -8.30 14.16 -8.69
C ILE A 3 -7.35 13.08 -9.18
N LEU A 4 -6.32 13.51 -9.92
CA LEU A 4 -5.48 12.60 -10.64
C LEU A 4 -4.73 11.70 -9.65
N HIS A 5 -4.45 12.20 -8.45
CA HIS A 5 -3.58 11.54 -7.48
C HIS A 5 -4.25 10.34 -6.85
N LYS A 6 -5.52 10.49 -6.47
CA LYS A 6 -6.33 9.38 -5.97
C LYS A 6 -6.71 8.39 -7.07
N CYS A 7 -7.02 8.87 -8.28
CA CYS A 7 -7.30 7.99 -9.43
C CYS A 7 -6.04 7.29 -9.98
N GLY A 8 -4.85 7.65 -9.49
CA GLY A 8 -3.59 7.06 -9.92
C GLY A 8 -3.27 7.26 -11.40
N GLY A 9 -3.94 8.20 -12.08
CA GLY A 9 -3.73 8.48 -13.51
C GLY A 9 -4.34 7.44 -14.46
N LEU A 10 -5.13 6.50 -13.96
CA LEU A 10 -5.75 5.44 -14.75
C LEU A 10 -6.94 5.99 -15.56
N PRO A 11 -6.93 5.96 -16.90
CA PRO A 11 -8.02 6.52 -17.71
C PRO A 11 -9.39 5.94 -17.38
N LYS A 12 -9.45 4.64 -17.03
CA LYS A 12 -10.70 3.95 -16.67
C LYS A 12 -11.28 4.43 -15.35
N VAL A 13 -10.42 4.71 -14.36
CA VAL A 13 -10.82 5.27 -13.06
C VAL A 13 -11.23 6.75 -13.22
N ILE A 14 -10.49 7.51 -14.03
CA ILE A 14 -10.81 8.92 -14.33
C ILE A 14 -12.18 9.04 -15.00
N ARG A 15 -12.45 8.19 -16.01
CA ARG A 15 -13.75 8.15 -16.70
C ARG A 15 -14.89 7.80 -15.74
N ALA A 16 -14.69 6.81 -14.88
CA ALA A 16 -15.66 6.41 -13.88
C ALA A 16 -15.96 7.55 -12.88
N ALA A 17 -14.91 8.24 -12.40
CA ALA A 17 -15.06 9.39 -11.52
C ALA A 17 -15.83 10.55 -12.20
N ALA A 18 -15.53 10.84 -13.46
CA ALA A 18 -16.24 11.87 -14.24
C ALA A 18 -17.72 11.52 -14.50
N GLY A 19 -18.07 10.23 -14.58
CA GLY A 19 -19.45 9.76 -14.75
C GLY A 19 -20.30 9.80 -13.47
N THR A 20 -19.67 9.92 -12.30
CA THR A 20 -20.35 10.24 -11.04
C THR A 20 -20.53 11.77 -10.93
N ARG A 21 -21.50 12.26 -10.13
CA ARG A 21 -21.90 13.69 -10.02
C ARG A 21 -20.81 14.65 -9.45
N GLY A 22 -19.54 14.39 -9.73
CA GLY A 22 -18.36 15.15 -9.32
C GLY A 22 -17.33 14.29 -8.59
N GLU A 23 -16.06 14.66 -8.70
CA GLU A 23 -14.92 14.00 -8.02
C GLU A 23 -15.13 13.86 -6.51
N GLU A 24 -15.59 14.93 -5.87
CA GLU A 24 -15.80 14.95 -4.42
C GLU A 24 -16.86 13.92 -4.03
N THR A 25 -17.89 13.76 -4.86
CA THR A 25 -18.88 12.69 -4.67
C THR A 25 -18.28 11.32 -4.90
N PHE A 26 -17.43 11.09 -5.92
CA PHE A 26 -16.76 9.81 -6.15
C PHE A 26 -15.88 9.39 -4.97
N TRP A 27 -15.00 10.27 -4.48
CA TRP A 27 -14.08 9.92 -3.40
C TRP A 27 -14.71 9.98 -2.02
N ARG A 28 -15.73 10.82 -1.78
CA ARG A 28 -16.59 10.66 -0.60
C ARG A 28 -17.32 9.32 -0.70
N PHE A 29 -17.73 8.93 -1.90
CA PHE A 29 -18.33 7.64 -2.18
C PHE A 29 -17.36 6.45 -2.01
N LEU A 30 -16.05 6.68 -1.98
CA LEU A 30 -15.06 5.60 -1.83
C LEU A 30 -14.29 5.65 -0.50
N ARG A 31 -14.54 6.66 0.35
CA ARG A 31 -13.84 6.87 1.63
C ARG A 31 -14.45 6.16 2.83
N GLU A 32 -15.65 5.61 2.68
CA GLU A 32 -16.29 4.80 3.72
C GLU A 32 -15.74 3.36 3.64
N ASP A 33 -15.81 2.60 4.75
CA ASP A 33 -15.28 1.22 4.94
C ASP A 33 -15.87 0.14 3.99
N ASN A 34 -16.43 0.56 2.88
CA ASN A 34 -17.30 -0.17 1.99
C ASN A 34 -16.91 0.05 0.50
N PHE A 35 -15.67 0.45 0.21
CA PHE A 35 -15.17 0.70 -1.17
C PHE A 35 -15.60 -0.38 -2.17
N VAL A 36 -15.37 -1.66 -1.84
CA VAL A 36 -15.74 -2.80 -2.71
C VAL A 36 -17.25 -2.92 -2.90
N SER A 37 -18.03 -2.83 -1.81
CA SER A 37 -19.49 -2.95 -1.91
C SER A 37 -20.08 -1.78 -2.70
N ARG A 38 -19.55 -0.57 -2.52
CA ARG A 38 -19.97 0.62 -3.25
C ARG A 38 -19.64 0.57 -4.73
N LEU A 39 -18.47 0.06 -5.11
CA LEU A 39 -18.14 -0.22 -6.51
C LEU A 39 -19.09 -1.23 -7.14
N LYS A 40 -19.56 -2.21 -6.35
CA LYS A 40 -20.49 -3.24 -6.79
C LYS A 40 -21.94 -2.72 -6.91
N ASP A 41 -22.36 -1.89 -5.97
CA ASP A 41 -23.75 -1.45 -5.82
C ASP A 41 -24.10 -0.25 -6.72
N GLU A 42 -23.12 0.60 -7.07
CA GLU A 42 -23.33 1.72 -8.00
C GLU A 42 -23.34 1.23 -9.46
N PRO A 43 -24.48 1.32 -10.18
CA PRO A 43 -24.58 0.80 -11.55
C PRO A 43 -23.54 1.42 -12.50
N ARG A 44 -23.19 2.69 -12.30
CA ARG A 44 -22.19 3.40 -13.13
C ARG A 44 -20.76 2.92 -12.89
N LEU A 45 -20.49 2.22 -11.80
CA LEU A 45 -19.16 1.75 -11.40
C LEU A 45 -18.99 0.24 -11.53
N LYS A 46 -20.06 -0.49 -11.86
CA LYS A 46 -20.04 -1.94 -12.06
C LYS A 46 -18.99 -2.39 -13.09
N ASP A 47 -18.86 -1.66 -14.20
CA ASP A 47 -17.84 -1.95 -15.23
C ASP A 47 -16.41 -1.73 -14.71
N LEU A 48 -16.21 -0.74 -13.84
CA LEU A 48 -14.93 -0.51 -13.18
C LEU A 48 -14.63 -1.65 -12.19
N PHE A 49 -15.65 -2.11 -11.45
CA PHE A 49 -15.52 -3.22 -10.51
C PHE A 49 -15.16 -4.54 -11.21
N VAL A 50 -15.89 -4.92 -12.27
CA VAL A 50 -15.60 -6.14 -13.04
C VAL A 50 -14.19 -6.09 -13.65
N TRP A 51 -13.80 -4.94 -14.19
CA TRP A 51 -12.44 -4.74 -14.67
C TRP A 51 -11.40 -4.92 -13.56
N LEU A 52 -11.65 -4.37 -12.38
CA LEU A 52 -10.73 -4.44 -11.25
C LEU A 52 -10.54 -5.89 -10.77
N LEU A 53 -11.62 -6.66 -10.67
CA LEU A 53 -11.55 -8.09 -10.34
C LEU A 53 -10.73 -8.86 -11.37
N SER A 54 -11.04 -8.68 -12.65
CA SER A 54 -10.29 -9.31 -13.75
C SER A 54 -8.81 -8.91 -13.74
N TYR A 55 -8.52 -7.64 -13.41
CA TYR A 55 -7.17 -7.10 -13.33
C TYR A 55 -6.33 -7.81 -12.26
N PHE A 56 -6.87 -7.97 -11.05
CA PHE A 56 -6.18 -8.69 -9.97
C PHE A 56 -6.14 -10.20 -10.18
N HIS A 57 -7.16 -10.80 -10.79
CA HIS A 57 -7.15 -12.23 -11.12
C HIS A 57 -6.09 -12.57 -12.17
N SER A 58 -5.84 -11.66 -13.11
CA SER A 58 -4.83 -11.83 -14.16
C SER A 58 -3.40 -11.54 -13.66
N CYS A 59 -3.23 -11.03 -12.43
CA CYS A 59 -1.92 -10.73 -11.89
C CYS A 59 -1.17 -12.03 -11.51
N PRO A 60 0.10 -12.19 -11.92
CA PRO A 60 0.90 -13.34 -11.54
C PRO A 60 0.99 -13.52 -10.02
N ASP A 61 0.81 -14.76 -9.54
CA ASP A 61 0.82 -15.08 -8.11
C ASP A 61 2.11 -14.66 -7.40
N VAL A 62 3.24 -14.75 -8.10
CA VAL A 62 4.55 -14.31 -7.58
C VAL A 62 4.58 -12.83 -7.19
N LEU A 63 3.72 -11.99 -7.79
CA LEU A 63 3.62 -10.56 -7.46
C LEU A 63 2.67 -10.30 -6.28
N LYS A 64 1.72 -11.18 -6.00
CA LYS A 64 0.68 -10.96 -4.99
C LYS A 64 1.25 -10.56 -3.62
N PRO A 65 2.30 -11.20 -3.07
CA PRO A 65 2.88 -10.75 -1.80
C PRO A 65 3.41 -9.31 -1.86
N CYS A 66 4.04 -8.90 -2.97
CA CYS A 66 4.52 -7.53 -3.17
C CYS A 66 3.37 -6.53 -3.31
N ILE A 67 2.29 -6.91 -4.03
CA ILE A 67 1.08 -6.10 -4.22
C ILE A 67 0.41 -5.85 -2.87
N PHE A 68 0.13 -6.91 -2.12
CA PHE A 68 -0.56 -6.84 -0.83
C PHE A 68 0.27 -6.20 0.28
N TYR A 69 1.58 -6.02 0.08
CA TYR A 69 2.44 -5.25 0.97
C TYR A 69 2.32 -3.73 0.78
N LEU A 70 1.97 -3.25 -0.43
CA LEU A 70 1.92 -1.82 -0.74
C LEU A 70 1.06 -0.95 0.20
N PRO A 71 -0.09 -1.42 0.73
CA PRO A 71 -0.91 -0.65 1.66
C PRO A 71 -0.22 -0.25 2.97
N ILE A 72 0.93 -0.85 3.32
CA ILE A 72 1.72 -0.45 4.49
C ILE A 72 2.16 1.01 4.42
N PHE A 73 2.24 1.57 3.21
CA PHE A 73 2.58 2.96 2.99
C PHE A 73 1.29 3.79 2.96
N PRO A 74 1.25 4.93 3.68
CA PRO A 74 0.13 5.86 3.62
C PRO A 74 -0.12 6.29 2.18
N LEU A 75 -1.37 6.72 1.93
CA LEU A 75 -1.71 7.34 0.67
C LEU A 75 -0.70 8.46 0.39
N ASN A 76 -0.14 8.47 -0.81
CA ASN A 76 0.78 9.54 -1.25
C ASN A 76 2.17 9.55 -0.64
N HIS A 77 2.52 8.50 0.10
CA HIS A 77 3.85 8.39 0.66
C HIS A 77 4.92 8.13 -0.43
N ILE A 78 5.93 9.00 -0.49
CA ILE A 78 7.08 8.84 -1.37
C ILE A 78 8.04 7.81 -0.78
N ILE A 79 8.36 6.79 -1.57
CA ILE A 79 9.16 5.64 -1.17
C ILE A 79 10.43 5.60 -2.03
N ARG A 80 11.59 5.40 -1.40
CA ARG A 80 12.81 5.07 -2.15
C ARG A 80 12.71 3.64 -2.67
N ARG A 81 12.82 3.44 -3.99
CA ARG A 81 12.72 2.12 -4.64
C ARG A 81 13.61 1.07 -3.98
N ARG A 82 14.89 1.39 -3.76
CA ARG A 82 15.85 0.48 -3.10
C ARG A 82 15.38 0.03 -1.71
N ARG A 83 14.66 0.89 -0.98
CA ARG A 83 14.10 0.52 0.33
C ARG A 83 12.89 -0.39 0.20
N LEU A 84 12.03 -0.16 -0.80
CA LEU A 84 10.90 -1.04 -1.08
C LEU A 84 11.37 -2.45 -1.42
N VAL A 85 12.34 -2.56 -2.33
CA VAL A 85 12.92 -3.85 -2.73
C VAL A 85 13.57 -4.56 -1.54
N ARG A 86 14.35 -3.85 -0.71
CA ARG A 86 14.93 -4.42 0.52
C ARG A 86 13.89 -4.92 1.52
N ARG A 87 12.76 -4.22 1.66
CA ARG A 87 11.64 -4.68 2.48
C ARG A 87 11.06 -5.98 1.95
N TRP A 88 10.81 -6.08 0.64
CA TRP A 88 10.34 -7.33 0.03
C TRP A 88 11.31 -8.50 0.20
N ILE A 89 12.62 -8.25 0.12
CA ILE A 89 13.63 -9.28 0.38
C ILE A 89 13.57 -9.74 1.84
N ALA A 90 13.52 -8.81 2.79
CA ALA A 90 13.50 -9.14 4.21
C ALA A 90 12.21 -9.87 4.66
N GLU A 91 11.08 -9.58 4.00
CA GLU A 91 9.84 -10.34 4.17
C GLU A 91 9.87 -11.71 3.47
N GLY A 92 10.85 -11.93 2.59
CA GLY A 92 10.99 -13.14 1.78
C GLY A 92 10.00 -13.21 0.62
N TYR A 93 9.49 -12.07 0.15
CA TYR A 93 8.68 -11.95 -1.07
C TYR A 93 9.54 -11.95 -2.33
N SER A 94 10.81 -11.59 -2.16
CA SER A 94 11.83 -11.82 -3.16
C SER A 94 12.94 -12.65 -2.54
N ARG A 95 13.27 -13.78 -3.17
CA ARG A 95 14.27 -14.74 -2.70
C ARG A 95 15.24 -15.06 -3.81
N ASP A 96 16.42 -15.55 -3.44
CA ASP A 96 17.36 -16.11 -4.39
C ASP A 96 16.76 -17.34 -5.07
N SER A 97 17.04 -17.49 -6.36
CA SER A 97 16.81 -18.70 -7.14
C SER A 97 18.15 -19.17 -7.72
N LYS A 98 18.17 -20.35 -8.35
CA LYS A 98 19.37 -20.88 -9.01
C LYS A 98 19.95 -19.92 -10.06
N GLU A 99 19.12 -19.07 -10.65
CA GLU A 99 19.46 -18.23 -11.81
C GLU A 99 19.47 -16.72 -11.51
N SER A 100 19.03 -16.30 -10.31
CA SER A 100 18.79 -14.89 -10.02
C SER A 100 18.82 -14.57 -8.52
N THR A 101 19.40 -13.43 -8.18
CA THR A 101 19.45 -12.95 -6.79
C THR A 101 18.10 -12.36 -6.35
N ALA A 102 17.86 -12.33 -5.04
CA ALA A 102 16.70 -11.72 -4.42
C ALA A 102 16.56 -10.23 -4.78
N GLU A 103 17.68 -9.52 -4.96
CA GLU A 103 17.67 -8.14 -5.44
C GLU A 103 17.17 -8.05 -6.88
N LYS A 104 17.71 -8.87 -7.79
CA LYS A 104 17.28 -8.89 -9.21
C LYS A 104 15.81 -9.32 -9.34
N ASN A 105 15.37 -10.31 -8.58
CA ASN A 105 13.97 -10.74 -8.53
C ASN A 105 13.05 -9.64 -7.98
N GLY A 106 13.50 -8.90 -6.98
CA GLY A 106 12.75 -7.79 -6.39
C GLY A 106 12.62 -6.61 -7.35
N GLU A 107 13.68 -6.32 -8.10
CA GLU A 107 13.68 -5.30 -9.15
C GLU A 107 12.80 -5.67 -10.36
N MET A 108 12.75 -6.96 -10.70
CA MET A 108 11.83 -7.46 -11.72
C MET A 108 10.37 -7.32 -11.26
N SER A 109 10.07 -7.70 -10.01
CA SER A 109 8.74 -7.51 -9.42
C SER A 109 8.35 -6.03 -9.40
N PHE A 110 9.27 -5.15 -9.00
CA PHE A 110 9.05 -3.71 -9.05
C PHE A 110 8.67 -3.26 -10.46
N SER A 111 9.47 -3.64 -11.46
CA SER A 111 9.25 -3.24 -12.86
C SER A 111 7.89 -3.73 -13.39
N LYS A 112 7.49 -4.97 -13.05
CA LYS A 112 6.17 -5.50 -13.39
C LYS A 112 5.05 -4.69 -12.73
N LEU A 113 5.18 -4.31 -11.46
CA LEU A 113 4.18 -3.49 -10.76
C LEU A 113 4.06 -2.07 -11.31
N VAL A 114 5.14 -1.52 -11.85
CA VAL A 114 5.12 -0.25 -12.59
C VAL A 114 4.38 -0.38 -13.90
N ASN A 115 4.62 -1.45 -14.67
CA ASN A 115 3.88 -1.73 -15.90
C ASN A 115 2.39 -1.97 -15.62
N LEU A 116 2.07 -2.53 -14.45
CA LEU A 116 0.70 -2.68 -13.97
C LEU A 116 0.13 -1.38 -13.34
N SER A 117 0.84 -0.26 -13.40
CA SER A 117 0.42 1.02 -12.82
C SER A 117 0.05 0.97 -11.32
N MET A 118 0.45 -0.10 -10.60
CA MET A 118 0.25 -0.24 -9.15
C MET A 118 1.30 0.56 -8.36
N ILE A 119 2.47 0.76 -8.97
CA ILE A 119 3.51 1.68 -8.51
C ILE A 119 3.70 2.75 -9.59
N GLN A 120 3.80 4.00 -9.18
CA GLN A 120 4.01 5.15 -10.08
C GLN A 120 5.10 6.07 -9.56
N ALA A 121 5.62 6.95 -10.41
CA ALA A 121 6.52 8.02 -9.99
C ALA A 121 5.77 9.03 -9.10
N PRO A 122 6.43 9.65 -8.10
CA PRO A 122 5.85 10.76 -7.36
C PRO A 122 5.63 11.94 -8.31
N ARG A 123 4.46 12.58 -8.21
CA ARG A 123 4.08 13.64 -9.15
C ARG A 123 4.64 15.02 -8.82
N THR A 124 5.20 15.19 -7.64
CA THR A 124 5.92 16.40 -7.23
C THR A 124 7.28 16.54 -7.91
N ILE A 125 7.75 15.52 -8.63
CA ILE A 125 8.97 15.57 -9.44
C ILE A 125 8.54 15.79 -10.89
N THR A 126 8.11 17.02 -11.20
CA THR A 126 8.02 17.49 -12.58
C THR A 126 9.43 17.81 -13.07
N GLU A 127 9.73 17.31 -14.27
CA GLU A 127 10.74 17.87 -15.19
C GLU A 127 12.21 17.70 -14.80
N THR A 128 12.74 16.51 -15.03
CA THR A 128 13.99 16.39 -15.82
C THR A 128 14.15 14.96 -16.33
N SER A 129 14.33 14.84 -17.65
CA SER A 129 14.62 13.63 -18.41
C SER A 129 13.44 12.67 -18.67
N ALA A 130 12.53 13.13 -19.52
CA ALA A 130 11.80 12.27 -20.43
C ALA A 130 12.79 11.54 -21.35
N GLU A 131 13.28 10.38 -20.94
CA GLU A 131 13.89 9.43 -21.87
C GLU A 131 13.42 8.02 -21.53
N HIS A 132 13.01 7.33 -22.59
CA HIS A 132 12.32 6.05 -22.62
C HIS A 132 13.13 4.88 -22.02
N ASN A 133 13.29 4.88 -20.69
CA ASN A 133 13.74 3.71 -19.92
C ASN A 133 13.22 3.79 -18.47
N CYS A 134 11.89 3.89 -18.31
CA CYS A 134 11.19 4.19 -17.05
C CYS A 134 11.55 3.27 -15.87
N CYS A 135 11.95 2.02 -16.13
CA CYS A 135 12.26 1.09 -15.05
C CYS A 135 13.68 1.20 -14.50
N LYS A 136 14.60 2.01 -15.04
CA LYS A 136 15.94 2.21 -14.41
C LYS A 136 16.08 3.56 -13.69
N ARG A 137 15.31 4.57 -14.10
CA ARG A 137 15.41 5.96 -13.61
C ARG A 137 14.37 6.37 -12.56
N MET A 138 13.69 5.41 -11.91
CA MET A 138 12.71 5.71 -10.86
C MET A 138 13.27 5.43 -9.45
N PRO A 139 14.12 6.32 -8.89
CA PRO A 139 14.69 6.15 -7.55
C PRO A 139 13.65 6.36 -6.44
N LEU A 140 12.65 7.18 -6.72
CA LEU A 140 11.51 7.47 -5.87
C LEU A 140 10.24 6.97 -6.54
N CYS A 141 9.35 6.38 -5.77
CA CYS A 141 8.08 5.85 -6.24
C CYS A 141 6.98 6.05 -5.20
N GLN A 142 5.75 5.76 -5.58
CA GLN A 142 4.57 5.84 -4.74
C GLN A 142 3.62 4.70 -5.11
N ALA A 143 2.93 4.12 -4.13
CA ALA A 143 1.79 3.25 -4.40
C ALA A 143 0.66 4.06 -5.06
N ASN A 144 0.00 3.46 -6.05
CA ASN A 144 -1.18 4.03 -6.68
C ASN A 144 -2.34 4.05 -5.68
N GLY A 145 -2.95 5.23 -5.50
CA GLY A 145 -4.01 5.43 -4.51
C GLY A 145 -5.23 4.52 -4.73
N PHE A 146 -5.70 4.39 -5.97
CA PHE A 146 -6.86 3.58 -6.29
C PHE A 146 -6.65 2.10 -5.93
N PHE A 147 -5.51 1.53 -6.32
CA PHE A 147 -5.19 0.14 -5.99
C PHE A 147 -4.96 -0.05 -4.49
N ARG A 148 -4.36 0.94 -3.80
CA ARG A 148 -4.21 0.91 -2.34
C ARG A 148 -5.58 0.81 -1.66
N GLU A 149 -6.52 1.67 -1.99
CA GLU A 149 -7.87 1.67 -1.39
C GLU A 149 -8.61 0.36 -1.64
N TYR A 150 -8.51 -0.19 -2.85
CA TYR A 150 -9.06 -1.51 -3.15
C TYR A 150 -8.46 -2.63 -2.29
N ILE A 151 -7.14 -2.64 -2.11
CA ILE A 151 -6.49 -3.69 -1.33
C ILE A 151 -6.85 -3.57 0.16
N VAL A 152 -6.87 -2.35 0.70
CA VAL A 152 -7.26 -2.09 2.10
C VAL A 152 -8.69 -2.58 2.36
N SER A 153 -9.61 -2.35 1.42
CA SER A 153 -11.02 -2.71 1.56
C SER A 153 -11.34 -4.18 1.33
N GLN A 154 -10.42 -4.98 0.80
CA GLN A 154 -10.67 -6.39 0.49
C GLN A 154 -10.67 -7.32 1.72
N SER A 155 -10.41 -6.83 2.94
CA SER A 155 -10.43 -7.62 4.20
C SER A 155 -9.91 -9.05 4.00
N MET A 156 -8.70 -9.17 3.42
CA MET A 156 -8.17 -10.46 3.01
C MET A 156 -8.12 -11.41 4.22
N GLU A 157 -8.51 -12.69 4.06
CA GLU A 157 -8.56 -13.70 5.13
C GLU A 157 -7.26 -13.78 5.97
N ASP A 158 -6.14 -13.37 5.38
CA ASP A 158 -4.82 -13.42 6.01
C ASP A 158 -4.37 -12.13 6.71
N ASN A 159 -5.13 -11.03 6.59
CA ASN A 159 -4.86 -9.66 7.05
C ASN A 159 -3.36 -9.32 7.01
N LEU A 160 -2.80 -9.25 5.80
CA LEU A 160 -1.35 -9.13 5.63
C LEU A 160 -0.84 -7.83 6.26
N VAL A 161 -1.54 -6.71 6.02
CA VAL A 161 -1.22 -5.38 6.52
C VAL A 161 -2.39 -4.80 7.28
N PHE A 162 -2.13 -4.16 8.41
CA PHE A 162 -3.10 -3.32 9.11
C PHE A 162 -2.42 -2.03 9.59
N ALA A 163 -3.22 -0.97 9.72
CA ALA A 163 -2.72 0.34 10.12
C ALA A 163 -3.39 0.84 11.40
N LEU A 164 -2.66 1.64 12.16
CA LEU A 164 -3.19 2.51 13.22
C LEU A 164 -3.17 3.94 12.70
N GLU A 165 -4.36 4.51 12.55
CA GLU A 165 -4.59 5.86 12.04
C GLU A 165 -5.67 6.58 12.84
N GLY A 166 -5.60 7.91 12.91
CA GLY A 166 -6.58 8.74 13.61
C GLY A 166 -6.87 8.31 15.05
N HIS A 167 -8.16 8.11 15.38
CA HIS A 167 -8.59 7.52 16.64
C HIS A 167 -9.05 6.08 16.37
N CYS A 168 -8.48 5.12 17.09
CA CYS A 168 -8.77 3.70 16.90
C CYS A 168 -9.52 3.14 18.10
N ASP A 169 -10.64 2.46 17.88
CA ASP A 169 -11.37 1.80 18.96
C ASP A 169 -10.61 0.57 19.49
N LYS A 170 -10.63 0.41 20.82
CA LYS A 170 -9.99 -0.72 21.54
C LYS A 170 -10.69 -2.06 21.30
N ASN A 171 -11.97 -2.02 20.93
CA ASN A 171 -12.83 -3.21 20.79
C ASN A 171 -12.58 -3.99 19.50
N LEU A 172 -11.82 -3.43 18.55
CA LEU A 172 -11.51 -4.10 17.30
C LEU A 172 -10.21 -4.90 17.46
N GLN A 173 -10.33 -6.23 17.47
CA GLN A 173 -9.15 -7.10 17.40
C GLN A 173 -8.47 -6.91 16.04
N ARG A 174 -7.25 -6.40 16.08
CA ARG A 174 -6.41 -6.19 14.90
C ARG A 174 -5.29 -7.22 14.95
N THR A 175 -5.19 -8.01 13.88
CA THR A 175 -4.13 -8.99 13.70
C THR A 175 -3.62 -8.90 12.28
N GLY A 176 -2.33 -9.18 12.09
CA GLY A 176 -1.73 -9.21 10.77
C GLY A 176 -0.22 -9.37 10.81
N ARG A 177 0.38 -9.43 9.62
CA ARG A 177 1.83 -9.64 9.48
C ARG A 177 2.62 -8.33 9.48
N HIS A 178 2.01 -7.23 9.06
CA HIS A 178 2.67 -5.93 8.97
C HIS A 178 1.81 -4.86 9.61
N LEU A 179 2.38 -4.17 10.59
CA LEU A 179 1.74 -3.04 11.26
C LEU A 179 2.34 -1.74 10.73
N ALA A 180 1.48 -0.86 10.22
CA ALA A 180 1.80 0.53 9.94
C ALA A 180 1.24 1.44 11.04
N ILE A 181 2.07 2.28 11.64
CA ILE A 181 1.64 3.32 12.57
C ILE A 181 1.68 4.65 11.85
N GLU A 182 0.52 5.24 11.55
CA GLU A 182 0.43 6.50 10.82
C GLU A 182 0.79 7.72 11.69
N ARG A 183 1.10 8.84 11.04
CA ARG A 183 1.39 10.11 11.74
C ARG A 183 0.17 10.67 12.47
N SER A 184 -1.02 10.38 11.95
CA SER A 184 -2.32 10.86 12.44
C SER A 184 -2.79 10.15 13.70
N TRP A 185 -2.24 8.97 14.03
CA TRP A 185 -2.72 8.19 15.16
C TRP A 185 -2.33 8.82 16.51
N ASP A 186 -3.29 8.90 17.43
CA ASP A 186 -3.17 9.54 18.75
C ASP A 186 -2.17 8.89 19.73
N ARG A 187 -1.62 7.73 19.36
CA ARG A 187 -0.66 6.97 20.17
C ARG A 187 -1.27 6.39 21.46
N ASP A 188 -2.57 6.07 21.47
CA ASP A 188 -3.21 5.41 22.62
C ASP A 188 -2.55 4.05 22.92
N GLN A 189 -1.86 3.99 24.05
CA GLN A 189 -1.16 2.80 24.50
C GLN A 189 -2.10 1.62 24.77
N ASN A 190 -3.34 1.87 25.15
CA ASN A 190 -4.30 0.81 25.44
C ASN A 190 -4.72 0.09 24.17
N VAL A 191 -4.96 0.84 23.09
CA VAL A 191 -5.22 0.29 21.75
C VAL A 191 -4.00 -0.50 21.30
N TYR A 192 -2.79 0.02 21.51
CA TYR A 192 -1.58 -0.69 21.12
C TYR A 192 -1.40 -2.03 21.84
N LYS A 193 -1.68 -2.05 23.15
CA LYS A 193 -1.55 -3.24 24.00
C LYS A 193 -2.61 -4.31 23.71
N SER A 194 -3.75 -3.95 23.12
CA SER A 194 -4.79 -4.91 22.74
C SER A 194 -4.53 -5.61 21.40
N ILE A 195 -3.51 -5.18 20.63
CA ILE A 195 -3.14 -5.81 19.36
C ILE A 195 -2.53 -7.18 19.58
N ASP A 196 -2.93 -8.14 18.75
CA ASP A 196 -2.29 -9.46 18.70
C ASP A 196 -1.03 -9.40 17.81
N PHE A 197 0.13 -9.55 18.45
CA PHE A 197 1.44 -9.55 17.79
C PHE A 197 1.93 -10.94 17.39
N ALA A 198 1.16 -12.01 17.62
CA ALA A 198 1.60 -13.39 17.38
C ALA A 198 2.06 -13.63 15.92
N ARG A 199 1.43 -12.93 14.96
CA ARG A 199 1.75 -13.03 13.53
C ARG A 199 2.64 -11.88 13.00
N LEU A 200 2.98 -10.90 13.84
CA LEU A 200 3.64 -9.67 13.39
C LEU A 200 5.10 -9.93 12.97
N ARG A 201 5.41 -9.57 11.72
CA ARG A 201 6.72 -9.73 11.08
C ARG A 201 7.43 -8.41 10.80
N SER A 202 6.68 -7.32 10.62
CA SER A 202 7.30 -6.00 10.57
C SER A 202 6.43 -4.89 11.12
N LEU A 203 7.13 -3.87 11.63
CA LEU A 203 6.56 -2.66 12.18
C LEU A 203 7.14 -1.47 11.41
N THR A 204 6.26 -0.64 10.84
CA THR A 204 6.61 0.62 10.19
C THR A 204 5.97 1.79 10.93
N VAL A 205 6.78 2.75 11.36
CA VAL A 205 6.28 3.93 12.09
C VAL A 205 6.48 5.17 11.24
N PHE A 206 5.38 5.82 10.89
CA PHE A 206 5.37 7.14 10.28
C PHE A 206 5.18 8.19 11.38
N GLY A 207 6.19 9.04 11.58
CA GLY A 207 6.13 10.12 12.58
C GLY A 207 6.90 9.79 13.85
N ARG A 208 6.34 10.14 15.01
CA ARG A 208 7.01 10.02 16.31
C ARG A 208 6.99 8.57 16.83
N TRP A 209 8.10 8.15 17.43
CA TRP A 209 8.23 6.89 18.14
C TRP A 209 7.65 7.00 19.54
N GLY A 210 6.91 5.97 19.95
CA GLY A 210 6.61 5.72 21.35
C GLY A 210 7.54 4.62 21.86
N SER A 211 8.12 4.82 23.05
CA SER A 211 8.93 3.78 23.72
C SER A 211 8.17 2.46 23.88
N PHE A 212 6.85 2.53 24.02
CA PHE A 212 5.94 1.39 24.19
C PHE A 212 5.66 0.59 22.91
N PHE A 213 6.20 0.98 21.75
CA PHE A 213 6.05 0.21 20.51
C PHE A 213 6.82 -1.11 20.51
N VAL A 214 7.75 -1.26 21.43
CA VAL A 214 8.50 -2.49 21.60
C VAL A 214 7.78 -3.33 22.63
N SER A 215 7.42 -4.55 22.24
CA SER A 215 6.75 -5.50 23.10
C SER A 215 7.40 -6.86 22.96
N ASP A 216 7.61 -7.54 24.09
CA ASP A 216 8.17 -8.90 24.13
C ASP A 216 7.28 -9.93 23.43
N LYS A 217 6.02 -9.55 23.12
CA LYS A 217 5.08 -10.35 22.34
C LYS A 217 5.44 -10.44 20.86
N MET A 218 6.33 -9.57 20.34
CA MET A 218 6.71 -9.50 18.92
C MET A 218 7.77 -10.54 18.52
N ARG A 219 7.43 -11.83 18.64
CA ARG A 219 8.39 -12.93 18.50
C ARG A 219 8.84 -13.23 17.07
N LEU A 220 8.02 -12.88 16.07
CA LEU A 220 8.27 -13.22 14.66
C LEU A 220 8.84 -12.04 13.85
N LEU A 221 9.27 -10.98 14.53
CA LEU A 221 9.57 -9.73 13.88
C LEU A 221 10.94 -9.79 13.17
N ARG A 222 10.92 -9.61 11.85
CA ARG A 222 12.09 -9.71 10.96
C ARG A 222 12.71 -8.36 10.65
N CYS A 223 11.95 -7.27 10.78
CA CYS A 223 12.38 -5.93 10.39
C CYS A 223 11.86 -4.84 11.34
N TRP A 224 12.79 -4.09 11.94
CA TRP A 224 12.53 -2.79 12.57
C TRP A 224 12.87 -1.67 11.60
N ILE A 225 11.91 -0.81 11.28
CA ILE A 225 12.18 0.35 10.44
C ILE A 225 11.73 1.62 11.16
N TRP A 226 12.57 2.07 12.11
CA TRP A 226 12.39 3.34 12.83
C TRP A 226 13.14 4.50 12.18
N ARG A 227 14.35 4.28 11.66
CA ARG A 227 15.30 5.39 11.45
C ARG A 227 15.09 6.31 10.24
N THR A 228 14.11 6.11 9.36
CA THR A 228 14.15 6.84 8.07
C THR A 228 12.82 7.18 7.37
N CYS A 229 11.70 7.23 8.08
CA CYS A 229 10.46 7.86 7.58
C CYS A 229 10.47 9.42 7.70
N LEU A 230 11.61 10.00 8.14
CA LEU A 230 11.82 11.44 8.34
C LEU A 230 12.81 12.10 7.34
N GLN A 231 13.38 11.36 6.40
CA GLN A 231 14.16 11.96 5.31
C GLN A 231 13.43 11.75 3.99
N VAL A 232 12.44 12.61 3.76
CA VAL A 232 12.17 13.16 2.42
C VAL A 232 13.39 13.99 2.06
#